data_AF-X6CDQ5-F1
#
_entry.id   AF-X6CDQ5-F1
#
_cell.length_a   1.000
_cell.length_b   1.000
_cell.length_c   1.000
_cell.angle_alpha   90.00
_cell.angle_beta   90.00
_cell.angle_gamma   90.00
#
_symmetry.space_group_name_H-M   'P 1'
#
loop_
_entity.id
_entity.type
_entity.pdbx_description
1 polymer ?
#
loop_
_entity_poly.entity_id
_entity_poly.type
_entity_poly.pdbx_seq_one_letter_code
_entity_poly.pdbx_strand_id
1 'polypeptide(L)' 'MGKGLMLALVLAAMAGCTTVKGGFCAVSSPLRLSTTAVDVLSDTEVKALLAHNRKGEKLCGWKP' A
#
# COMPACT_ATOMS: atom_id res chain seq x y z
N MET A 1 -21.58 -30.04 21.42
CA MET A 1 -21.35 -28.57 21.54
C MET A 1 -20.06 -28.04 20.88
N GLY A 2 -19.02 -28.84 20.60
CA GLY A 2 -17.73 -28.30 20.13
C GLY A 2 -17.67 -27.73 18.70
N LYS A 3 -18.52 -28.22 17.79
CA LYS A 3 -18.48 -27.83 16.36
C LYS A 3 -18.83 -26.35 16.13
N GLY A 4 -19.80 -25.82 16.89
CA GLY A 4 -20.20 -24.41 16.80
C GLY A 4 -19.13 -23.46 17.35
N LEU A 5 -18.45 -23.86 18.44
CA LEU A 5 -17.35 -23.10 19.03
C LEU A 5 -16.15 -23.00 18.08
N MET A 6 -15.80 -24.10 17.41
CA MET A 6 -14.71 -24.10 16.43
C MET A 6 -15.00 -23.20 15.22
N LEU A 7 -16.23 -23.22 14.72
CA LEU A 7 -16.64 -22.34 13.61
C LEU A 7 -16.58 -20.86 14.03
N ALA A 8 -17.04 -20.54 15.24
CA ALA A 8 -16.98 -19.18 15.78
C ALA A 8 -15.54 -18.67 15.95
N LEU A 9 -14.62 -19.52 16.41
CA LEU A 9 -13.19 -19.20 16.52
C LEU A 9 -12.56 -18.90 15.16
N VAL A 10 -12.87 -19.69 14.14
CA VAL A 10 -12.37 -19.47 12.77
C VAL A 10 -12.91 -18.16 12.20
N LEU A 11 -14.21 -17.89 12.36
CA LEU A 11 -14.83 -16.64 11.91
C LEU A 11 -14.24 -15.41 12.61
N ALA A 12 -13.99 -15.50 13.92
CA ALA A 12 -13.36 -14.42 14.70
C ALA A 12 -11.91 -14.15 14.27
N ALA A 13 -11.14 -15.20 13.94
CA ALA A 13 -9.78 -15.06 13.44
C ALA A 13 -9.73 -14.38 12.05
N MET A 14 -10.68 -14.70 11.16
CA MET A 14 -10.73 -14.09 9.82
C MET A 14 -11.18 -12.61 9.82
N ALA A 15 -11.95 -12.17 10.82
CA ALA A 15 -12.35 -10.77 10.96
C ALA A 15 -11.12 -9.85 11.14
N GLY A 16 -10.07 -10.33 11.81
CA GLY A 16 -8.82 -9.59 12.01
C GLY A 16 -8.15 -9.12 10.72
N CYS A 17 -8.17 -9.92 9.65
CA CYS A 17 -7.62 -9.52 8.35
C CYS A 17 -8.34 -8.33 7.71
N THR A 18 -9.62 -8.11 8.04
CA THR A 18 -10.41 -6.97 7.53
C THR A 18 -10.23 -5.70 8.36
N THR A 19 -9.67 -5.80 9.56
CA THR A 19 -9.50 -4.67 10.50
C THR A 19 -8.21 -3.88 10.31
N VAL A 20 -7.31 -4.29 9.41
CA VAL A 20 -6.14 -3.46 9.06
C VAL A 20 -6.65 -2.18 8.40
N LYS A 21 -6.63 -1.09 9.17
CA LYS A 21 -7.01 0.23 8.68
C LYS A 21 -5.83 0.87 7.98
N GLY A 22 -6.01 1.20 6.71
CA GLY A 22 -5.06 1.96 5.89
C GLY A 22 -4.61 1.19 4.65
N GLY A 23 -5.18 1.56 3.49
CA GLY A 23 -4.66 1.13 2.19
C GLY A 23 -3.44 1.97 1.78
N PHE A 24 -2.88 1.69 0.60
CA PHE A 24 -1.74 2.43 0.04
C PHE A 24 -1.92 3.96 0.16
N CYS A 25 -3.11 4.50 -0.14
CA CYS A 25 -3.39 5.93 -0.08
C CYS A 25 -3.37 6.53 1.33
N ALA A 26 -3.53 5.72 2.38
CA ALA A 26 -3.51 6.18 3.77
C ALA A 26 -2.10 6.25 4.36
N VAL A 27 -1.15 5.50 3.79
CA VAL A 27 0.22 5.33 4.32
C VAL A 27 1.30 5.83 3.37
N SER A 28 0.92 6.38 2.23
CA SER A 28 1.85 6.85 1.21
C SER A 28 1.43 8.21 0.66
N SER A 29 2.40 8.94 0.14
CA SER A 29 2.24 10.23 -0.53
C SER A 29 3.07 10.28 -1.81
N PRO A 30 2.81 11.25 -2.71
CA PRO A 30 3.63 11.43 -3.91
C PRO A 30 5.10 11.69 -3.54
N LEU A 31 6.02 10.99 -4.22
CA LEU A 31 7.45 11.24 -4.11
C LEU A 31 7.88 12.22 -5.19
N ARG A 32 8.19 13.45 -4.78
CA ARG A 32 8.60 14.55 -5.66
C ARG A 32 10.01 14.99 -5.29
N LEU A 33 10.99 14.46 -6.02
CA LEU A 33 12.40 14.72 -5.78
C LEU A 33 12.86 16.02 -6.47
N SER A 34 13.91 16.65 -5.93
CA SER A 34 14.62 17.71 -6.65
C SER A 34 15.35 17.14 -7.87
N THR A 35 15.69 18.00 -8.83
CA THR A 35 16.45 17.59 -10.01
C THR A 35 17.78 16.93 -9.62
N THR A 36 18.53 17.53 -8.69
CA THR A 36 19.78 16.97 -8.18
C THR A 36 19.61 15.58 -7.55
N ALA A 37 18.48 15.32 -6.89
CA ALA A 37 18.21 14.01 -6.32
C ALA A 37 17.81 12.98 -7.40
N VAL A 38 17.21 13.41 -8.51
CA VAL A 38 16.92 12.54 -9.66
C VAL A 38 18.20 12.15 -10.39
N ASP A 39 19.16 13.08 -10.54
CA ASP A 39 20.39 12.89 -11.30
C ASP A 39 21.30 11.77 -10.75
N VAL A 40 21.14 11.42 -9.47
CA VAL A 40 21.94 10.40 -8.78
C VAL A 40 21.23 9.05 -8.66
N LEU A 41 19.99 8.93 -9.14
CA LEU A 41 19.26 7.66 -9.10
C LEU A 41 19.79 6.69 -10.14
N SER A 42 19.91 5.42 -9.76
CA SER A 42 20.05 4.32 -10.71
C SER A 42 18.73 4.08 -11.48
N ASP A 43 18.82 3.44 -12.64
CA ASP A 43 17.65 3.06 -13.44
C ASP A 43 16.62 2.23 -12.65
N THR A 44 17.09 1.39 -11.73
CA THR A 44 16.22 0.57 -10.88
C THR A 44 15.44 1.43 -9.89
N GLU A 45 16.08 2.43 -9.28
CA GLU A 45 15.44 3.36 -8.36
C GLU A 45 14.45 4.28 -9.09
N VAL A 46 14.82 4.78 -10.27
CA VAL A 46 13.91 5.54 -11.14
C VAL A 46 12.65 4.72 -11.43
N LYS A 47 12.81 3.45 -11.82
CA LYS A 47 11.69 2.55 -12.11
C LYS A 47 10.79 2.34 -10.88
N ALA A 48 11.38 2.15 -9.70
CA ALA A 48 10.64 1.98 -8.47
C ALA A 48 9.85 3.25 -8.08
N LEU A 49 10.48 4.43 -8.17
CA LEU A 49 9.86 5.72 -7.88
C LEU A 49 8.68 6.00 -8.83
N LEU A 50 8.88 5.77 -10.12
CA LEU A 50 7.82 5.91 -11.12
C LEU A 50 6.66 4.94 -10.86
N ALA A 51 6.96 3.68 -10.50
CA ALA A 51 5.92 2.70 -10.19
C ALA A 51 5.09 3.12 -8.96
N HIS A 52 5.74 3.66 -7.92
CA HIS A 52 5.08 4.20 -6.73
C HIS A 52 4.13 5.34 -7.08
N ASN A 53 4.63 6.37 -7.78
CA ASN A 53 3.81 7.54 -8.13
C ASN A 53 2.64 7.18 -9.06
N ARG A 54 2.87 6.33 -10.08
CA ARG A 54 1.81 5.85 -10.97
C ARG A 54 0.75 5.02 -10.26
N LYS A 55 1.13 4.26 -9.21
CA LYS A 55 0.16 3.54 -8.37
C LYS A 55 -0.75 4.53 -7.65
N GLY A 56 -0.19 5.61 -7.09
CA GLY A 56 -0.99 6.63 -6.42
C GLY A 56 -1.81 7.49 -7.37
N GLU A 57 -1.35 7.73 -8.59
CA GLU A 57 -2.17 8.33 -9.65
C GLU A 57 -3.43 7.48 -9.90
N LYS A 58 -3.24 6.18 -10.11
CA LYS A 58 -4.35 5.24 -10.40
C LYS A 58 -5.30 4.99 -9.23
N LEU A 59 -4.77 4.90 -8.00
CA LEU A 59 -5.55 4.45 -6.84
C LEU A 59 -5.99 5.60 -5.91
N CYS A 60 -5.27 6.71 -5.92
CA CYS A 60 -5.39 7.77 -4.90
C CYS A 60 -5.63 9.16 -5.51
N GLY A 61 -5.70 9.28 -6.84
CA GLY A 61 -5.89 10.56 -7.52
C GLY A 61 -4.69 11.51 -7.41
N TRP A 62 -3.48 10.99 -7.16
CA TRP A 62 -2.27 11.82 -7.18
C TRP A 62 -2.05 12.40 -8.57
N LYS A 63 -1.70 13.67 -8.61
CA LYS A 63 -1.33 14.33 -9.87
C LYS A 63 0.11 13.92 -10.25
N PRO A 64 0.44 13.84 -11.55
CA PRO A 64 1.82 13.74 -12.01
C PRO A 64 2.70 14.85 -11.42
#